data_AF-A0A8T5BXE3-F1
#
_entry.id   AF-A0A8T5BXE3-F1
#
_cell.length_a   1.000
_cell.length_b   1.000
_cell.length_c   1.000
_cell.angle_alpha   90.00
_cell.angle_beta   90.00
_cell.angle_gamma   90.00
#
_symmetry.space_group_name_H-M   'P 1'
#
loop_
_entity.id
_entity.type
_entity.pdbx_description
1 polymer ?
#
loop_
_entity_poly.entity_id
_entity_poly.type
_entity_poly.pdbx_seq_one_letter_code
_entity_poly.pdbx_strand_id
1 'polypeptide(L)'
;MDDAQKHEILRAYEFRKQWPPYTYREHIDVTPELLKEYTNFLENTENKSGKVMELQPWVTFCDSRCTFCYYPSSIFRPELVEPYLEALKRELKMYSETRYVKTSEFDEIVLGGGTPSVLSAEQMIDIIEFCKRNFNISDDSMIQVPA
;
A
#
# COMPACT_ATOMS: atom_id res chain seq x y z
N MET A 1 -21.88 33.80 -24.12
CA MET A 1 -21.56 33.58 -22.70
C MET A 1 -21.63 34.92 -22.01
N ASP A 2 -22.62 35.08 -21.15
CA ASP A 2 -22.70 36.19 -20.20
C ASP A 2 -21.63 36.06 -19.10
N ASP A 3 -21.52 37.09 -18.27
CA ASP A 3 -20.52 37.10 -17.20
C ASP A 3 -20.92 36.26 -15.97
N ALA A 4 -22.19 35.83 -15.83
CA ALA A 4 -22.58 34.89 -14.78
C ALA A 4 -22.05 33.47 -15.09
N GLN A 5 -22.17 33.02 -16.35
CA GLN A 5 -21.55 31.78 -16.83
C GLN A 5 -20.02 31.77 -16.63
N LYS A 6 -19.33 32.90 -16.86
CA LYS A 6 -17.90 33.02 -16.53
C LYS A 6 -17.65 32.91 -15.03
N HIS A 7 -18.46 33.57 -14.20
CA HIS A 7 -18.28 33.59 -12.75
C HIS A 7 -18.52 32.20 -12.11
N GLU A 8 -19.49 31.44 -12.63
CA GLU A 8 -19.78 30.08 -12.20
C GLU A 8 -18.65 29.10 -12.58
N ILE A 9 -18.13 29.19 -13.80
CA ILE A 9 -16.97 28.39 -14.24
C ILE A 9 -15.73 28.75 -13.41
N LEU A 10 -15.45 30.03 -13.15
CA LEU A 10 -14.29 30.45 -12.35
C LEU A 10 -14.42 30.01 -10.88
N ARG A 11 -15.60 30.12 -10.25
CA ARG A 11 -15.85 29.54 -8.92
C ARG A 11 -15.64 28.03 -8.90
N ALA A 12 -16.00 27.32 -9.97
CA ALA A 12 -15.76 25.88 -10.07
C ALA A 12 -14.27 25.52 -10.12
N TYR A 13 -13.37 26.43 -10.52
CA TYR A 13 -11.92 26.25 -10.40
C TYR A 13 -11.37 26.69 -9.03
N GLU A 14 -11.86 27.78 -8.44
CA GLU A 14 -11.45 28.21 -7.09
C GLU A 14 -11.82 27.18 -6.00
N PHE A 15 -12.97 26.50 -6.14
CA PHE A 15 -13.45 25.50 -5.18
C PHE A 15 -13.12 24.04 -5.52
N ARG A 16 -12.55 23.71 -6.70
CA ARG A 16 -12.13 22.33 -7.03
C ARG A 16 -10.61 22.22 -7.21
N LYS A 17 -9.94 21.71 -6.16
CA LYS A 17 -8.56 21.21 -6.23
C LYS A 17 -8.53 19.87 -6.99
N GLN A 18 -8.55 19.94 -8.32
CA GLN A 18 -8.56 18.79 -9.24
C GLN A 18 -7.28 17.91 -9.13
N TRP A 19 -7.23 16.62 -9.48
CA TRP A 19 -8.26 15.67 -9.99
C TRP A 19 -7.76 14.20 -9.70
N PRO A 20 -8.39 13.34 -8.83
CA PRO A 20 -9.44 12.36 -9.23
C PRO A 20 -10.87 12.56 -8.62
N PRO A 21 -11.85 12.95 -9.45
CA PRO A 21 -13.53 13.37 -8.77
C PRO A 21 -14.29 12.08 -8.51
N TYR A 22 -14.55 11.80 -7.23
CA TYR A 22 -15.01 10.52 -6.71
C TYR A 22 -14.01 9.36 -6.82
N THR A 23 -12.87 9.48 -6.15
CA THR A 23 -12.51 8.39 -5.23
C THR A 23 -13.58 8.32 -4.13
N TYR A 24 -14.71 7.65 -4.41
CA TYR A 24 -15.64 7.16 -3.38
C TYR A 24 -14.94 6.04 -2.59
N ARG A 25 -13.88 6.40 -1.87
CA ARG A 25 -13.57 5.72 -0.61
C ARG A 25 -14.50 6.35 0.40
N GLU A 26 -15.61 5.66 0.67
CA GLU A 26 -16.14 5.71 2.02
C GLU A 26 -14.95 5.32 2.91
N HIS A 27 -14.43 6.29 3.66
CA HIS A 27 -13.48 6.01 4.72
C HIS A 27 -14.29 5.34 5.82
N ILE A 28 -14.47 4.02 5.68
CA ILE A 28 -15.06 3.17 6.71
C ILE A 28 -14.16 3.37 7.94
N ASP A 29 -14.68 4.05 8.95
CA ASP A 29 -14.01 4.17 10.24
C ASP A 29 -13.77 2.76 10.77
N VAL A 30 -12.50 2.36 10.84
CA VAL A 30 -12.11 1.01 11.26
C VAL A 30 -12.33 0.91 12.76
N THR A 31 -13.55 0.53 13.14
CA THR A 31 -13.92 0.40 14.55
C THR A 31 -13.15 -0.76 15.21
N PRO A 32 -12.97 -0.74 16.54
CA PRO A 32 -12.34 -1.85 17.25
C PRO A 32 -13.01 -3.20 17.00
N GLU A 33 -14.31 -3.21 16.75
CA GLU A 33 -15.11 -4.39 16.42
C GLU A 33 -14.76 -4.90 15.02
N LEU A 34 -14.78 -4.03 14.00
CA LEU A 34 -14.44 -4.40 12.62
C LEU A 34 -12.99 -4.90 12.50
N LEU A 35 -12.06 -4.24 13.19
CA LEU A 35 -10.66 -4.67 13.25
C LEU A 35 -10.54 -6.06 13.90
N LYS A 36 -11.28 -6.30 14.99
CA LYS A 36 -11.30 -7.59 15.69
C LYS A 36 -11.92 -8.69 14.83
N GLU A 37 -12.99 -8.41 14.08
CA GLU A 37 -13.59 -9.35 13.14
C GLU A 37 -12.63 -9.72 12.00
N TYR A 38 -11.91 -8.73 11.45
CA TYR A 38 -10.88 -8.95 10.42
C TYR A 38 -9.69 -9.77 10.94
N THR A 39 -9.16 -9.45 12.11
CA THR A 39 -8.07 -10.22 12.75
C THR A 39 -8.52 -11.64 13.06
N ASN A 40 -9.71 -11.83 13.66
CA ASN A 40 -10.29 -13.16 13.90
C ASN A 40 -10.41 -13.98 12.60
N PHE A 41 -10.84 -13.35 11.50
CA PHE A 41 -10.92 -13.99 10.18
C PHE A 41 -9.54 -14.49 9.72
N LEU A 42 -8.51 -13.63 9.74
CA LEU A 42 -7.15 -14.01 9.31
C LEU A 42 -6.54 -15.11 10.20
N GLU A 43 -6.71 -15.02 11.51
CA GLU A 43 -6.16 -15.97 12.48
C GLU A 43 -6.80 -17.37 12.37
N ASN A 44 -8.10 -17.46 12.06
CA ASN A 44 -8.85 -18.70 12.18
C ASN A 44 -9.27 -19.34 10.83
N THR A 45 -9.24 -18.57 9.73
CA THR A 45 -9.65 -19.05 8.40
C THR A 45 -8.46 -19.57 7.60
N GLU A 46 -8.71 -20.51 6.69
CA GLU A 46 -7.73 -20.98 5.70
C GLU A 46 -8.07 -20.37 4.33
N ASN A 47 -7.08 -19.95 3.55
CA ASN A 47 -7.34 -19.57 2.17
C ASN A 47 -7.66 -20.83 1.36
N LYS A 48 -8.89 -20.90 0.82
CA LYS A 48 -9.38 -22.01 -0.02
C LYS A 48 -9.80 -21.54 -1.41
N SER A 49 -9.29 -20.38 -1.85
CA SER A 49 -9.64 -19.79 -3.14
C SER A 49 -9.03 -20.53 -4.33
N GLY A 50 -7.95 -21.30 -4.13
CA GLY A 50 -7.19 -21.93 -5.21
C GLY A 50 -6.50 -20.92 -6.13
N LYS A 51 -6.29 -19.69 -5.65
CA LYS A 51 -5.57 -18.62 -6.35
C LYS A 51 -4.22 -18.40 -5.72
N VAL A 52 -3.22 -18.20 -6.57
CA VAL A 52 -1.96 -17.56 -6.19
C VAL A 52 -2.20 -16.05 -6.03
N MET A 53 -1.43 -15.42 -5.15
CA MET A 53 -1.68 -14.07 -4.63
C MET A 53 -0.46 -13.16 -4.79
N GLU A 54 -0.71 -11.87 -5.02
CA GLU A 54 0.31 -10.82 -4.95
C GLU A 54 0.60 -10.47 -3.47
N LEU A 55 1.88 -10.35 -3.10
CA LEU A 55 2.31 -9.78 -1.82
C LEU A 55 2.84 -8.35 -2.04
N GLN A 56 2.22 -7.37 -1.40
CA GLN A 56 2.54 -5.95 -1.63
C GLN A 56 3.08 -5.23 -0.38
N PRO A 57 4.40 -5.30 -0.08
CA PRO A 57 5.03 -4.41 0.89
C PRO A 57 4.87 -2.95 0.46
N TRP A 58 4.16 -2.16 1.26
CA TRP A 58 3.82 -0.78 0.92
C TRP A 58 4.92 0.20 1.38
N VAL A 59 5.45 1.01 0.47
CA VAL A 59 6.45 2.05 0.76
C VAL A 59 5.76 3.42 0.73
N THR A 60 5.56 4.06 1.88
CA THR A 60 4.82 5.34 1.94
C THR A 60 5.62 6.56 1.46
N PHE A 61 6.90 6.44 1.14
CA PHE A 61 7.73 7.57 0.74
C PHE A 61 7.58 7.90 -0.75
N CYS A 62 7.44 9.18 -1.09
CA CYS A 62 7.58 9.72 -2.43
C CYS A 62 8.79 10.66 -2.50
N ASP A 63 9.51 10.66 -3.62
CA ASP A 63 10.55 11.67 -3.91
C ASP A 63 9.95 13.09 -3.90
N SER A 64 8.83 13.28 -4.60
CA SER A 64 8.12 14.55 -4.70
C SER A 64 6.60 14.39 -4.64
N ARG A 65 5.88 15.47 -4.30
CA ARG A 65 4.41 15.46 -4.16
C ARG A 65 3.73 15.79 -5.48
N CYS A 66 3.33 14.76 -6.22
CA CYS A 66 2.42 14.89 -7.36
C CYS A 66 1.09 15.54 -6.95
N THR A 67 0.66 16.57 -7.66
CA THR A 67 -0.56 17.35 -7.37
C THR A 67 -1.86 16.57 -7.57
N PHE A 68 -1.85 15.56 -8.44
CA PHE A 68 -2.94 14.65 -8.72
C PHE A 68 -2.94 13.39 -7.83
N CYS A 69 -1.91 13.17 -7.02
CA CYS A 69 -1.80 11.96 -6.23
C CYS A 69 -2.67 12.02 -4.97
N TYR A 70 -3.50 10.99 -4.80
CA TYR A 70 -4.43 10.81 -3.69
C TYR A 70 -3.98 9.70 -2.72
N TYR A 71 -2.88 8.99 -3.02
CA TYR A 71 -2.36 7.95 -2.15
C TYR A 71 -1.71 8.56 -0.89
N PRO A 72 -1.96 8.00 0.31
CA PRO A 72 -1.36 8.47 1.54
C PRO A 72 0.16 8.25 1.47
N SER A 73 0.89 9.35 1.40
CA SER A 73 2.33 9.37 1.12
C SER A 73 3.02 10.47 1.92
N SER A 74 4.27 10.20 2.31
CA SER A 74 5.17 11.13 2.98
C SER A 74 6.26 11.55 2.00
N ILE A 75 6.70 12.81 2.02
CA ILE A 75 7.93 13.18 1.30
C ILE A 75 9.11 12.43 1.90
N PHE A 76 9.96 11.87 1.04
CA PHE A 76 11.16 11.13 1.42
C PHE A 76 12.06 11.93 2.35
N ARG A 77 12.55 11.25 3.39
CA ARG A 77 13.51 11.75 4.37
C ARG A 77 14.35 10.58 4.85
N PRO A 78 15.69 10.55 4.61
CA PRO A 78 16.53 9.41 4.95
C PRO A 78 16.38 8.94 6.40
N GLU A 79 16.23 9.87 7.34
CA GLU A 79 16.09 9.59 8.78
C GLU A 79 14.78 8.90 9.17
N LEU A 80 13.79 8.85 8.27
CA LEU A 80 12.52 8.15 8.49
C LEU A 80 12.46 6.77 7.84
N VAL A 81 13.40 6.44 6.94
CA VAL A 81 13.35 5.21 6.14
C VAL A 81 13.54 3.96 6.99
N GLU A 82 14.66 3.86 7.72
CA GLU A 82 14.95 2.69 8.57
C GLU A 82 13.90 2.47 9.67
N PRO A 83 13.46 3.50 10.44
CA PRO A 83 12.36 3.33 11.40
C PRO A 83 11.06 2.84 10.75
N TYR A 84 10.78 3.23 9.50
CA TYR A 84 9.60 2.78 8.77
C TYR A 84 9.74 1.33 8.27
N LEU A 85 10.89 0.97 7.67
CA LEU A 85 11.14 -0.41 7.23
C LEU A 85 11.11 -1.39 8.40
N GLU A 86 11.65 -1.02 9.56
CA GLU A 86 11.56 -1.83 10.78
C GLU A 86 10.13 -1.90 11.34
N ALA A 87 9.26 -0.91 11.10
CA ALA A 87 7.84 -1.02 11.42
C ALA A 87 7.11 -1.95 10.44
N LEU A 88 7.34 -1.77 9.14
CA LEU A 88 6.77 -2.57 8.04
C LEU A 88 7.12 -4.06 8.18
N LYS A 89 8.37 -4.40 8.50
CA LYS A 89 8.79 -5.80 8.76
C LYS A 89 8.02 -6.41 9.93
N ARG A 90 7.75 -5.65 11.01
CA ARG A 90 6.96 -6.14 12.16
C ARG A 90 5.49 -6.34 11.80
N GLU A 91 4.89 -5.44 11.03
CA GLU A 91 3.53 -5.59 10.52
C GLU A 91 3.38 -6.79 9.57
N LEU A 92 4.28 -6.89 8.58
CA LEU A 92 4.37 -8.06 7.69
C LEU A 92 4.57 -9.36 8.48
N LYS A 93 5.36 -9.34 9.55
CA LYS A 93 5.57 -10.51 10.41
C LYS A 93 4.26 -10.96 11.06
N MET A 94 3.50 -10.03 11.64
CA MET A 94 2.19 -10.32 12.24
C MET A 94 1.25 -10.95 11.21
N TYR A 95 1.14 -10.39 10.00
CA TYR A 95 0.31 -10.96 8.94
C TYR A 95 0.80 -12.34 8.49
N SER A 96 2.10 -12.55 8.31
CA SER A 96 2.70 -13.84 7.95
C SER A 96 2.41 -14.97 8.95
N GLU A 97 2.06 -14.63 10.19
CA GLU A 97 1.77 -15.62 11.23
C GLU A 97 0.31 -16.04 11.31
N THR A 98 -0.60 -15.34 10.60
CA THR A 98 -2.02 -15.68 10.52
C THR A 98 -2.28 -16.95 9.69
N ARG A 99 -3.37 -17.69 9.98
CA ARG A 99 -3.69 -18.93 9.29
C ARG A 99 -4.05 -18.71 7.82
N TYR A 100 -4.74 -17.62 7.50
CA TYR A 100 -5.12 -17.28 6.13
C TYR A 100 -3.88 -17.05 5.24
N VAL A 101 -2.90 -16.29 5.73
CA VAL A 101 -1.65 -16.03 4.99
C VAL A 101 -0.77 -17.28 4.92
N LYS A 102 -0.66 -18.06 6.00
CA LYS A 102 0.07 -19.36 6.01
C LYS A 102 -0.51 -20.43 5.08
N THR A 103 -1.76 -20.27 4.63
CA THR A 103 -2.42 -21.16 3.68
C THR A 103 -2.67 -20.50 2.31
N SER A 104 -2.08 -19.33 2.08
CA SER A 104 -2.01 -18.70 0.77
C SER A 104 -0.71 -19.08 0.06
N GLU A 105 -0.70 -18.98 -1.26
CA GLU A 105 0.48 -19.16 -2.11
C GLU A 105 0.74 -17.83 -2.83
N PHE A 106 2.01 -17.45 -3.00
CA PHE A 106 2.40 -16.18 -3.61
C PHE A 106 3.45 -16.40 -4.72
N ASP A 107 3.20 -15.90 -5.92
CA ASP A 107 4.11 -15.91 -7.07
C ASP A 107 4.65 -14.52 -7.42
N GLU A 108 4.18 -13.47 -6.74
CA GLU A 108 4.56 -12.10 -7.02
C GLU A 108 4.82 -11.26 -5.75
N ILE A 109 5.91 -10.49 -5.74
CA ILE A 109 6.20 -9.43 -4.78
C ILE A 109 6.20 -8.09 -5.51
N VAL A 110 5.27 -7.19 -5.15
CA VAL A 110 5.25 -5.81 -5.67
C VAL A 110 5.65 -4.87 -4.55
N LEU A 111 6.75 -4.11 -4.71
CA LEU A 111 7.01 -2.99 -3.80
C LEU A 111 6.04 -1.85 -4.13
N GLY A 112 4.94 -1.75 -3.39
CA GLY A 112 3.84 -0.82 -3.68
C GLY A 112 4.01 0.57 -3.05
N GLY A 113 3.07 1.47 -3.32
CA GLY A 113 2.91 2.72 -2.56
C GLY A 113 3.27 4.00 -3.32
N GLY A 114 4.26 4.73 -2.82
CA GLY A 114 4.65 6.06 -3.29
C GLY A 114 5.65 6.01 -4.45
N THR A 115 6.94 6.11 -4.12
CA THR A 115 8.08 6.00 -5.04
C THR A 115 9.06 4.98 -4.45
N PRO A 116 8.84 3.67 -4.61
CA PRO A 116 9.66 2.62 -3.97
C PRO A 116 11.16 2.74 -4.27
N SER A 117 11.49 3.28 -5.46
CA SER A 117 12.85 3.57 -5.94
C SER A 117 13.63 4.64 -5.16
N VAL A 118 13.05 5.27 -4.13
CA VAL A 118 13.81 6.08 -3.15
C VAL A 118 14.55 5.25 -2.10
N LEU A 119 14.23 3.95 -1.99
CA LEU A 119 14.97 3.02 -1.16
C LEU A 119 16.32 2.66 -1.81
N SER A 120 17.34 2.38 -0.99
CA SER A 120 18.60 1.84 -1.50
C SER A 120 18.42 0.41 -2.03
N ALA A 121 19.38 -0.07 -2.84
CA ALA A 121 19.36 -1.44 -3.34
C ALA A 121 19.38 -2.46 -2.18
N GLU A 122 20.16 -2.18 -1.13
CA GLU A 122 20.27 -2.98 0.07
C GLU A 122 18.94 -3.01 0.86
N GLN A 123 18.27 -1.86 0.98
CA GLN A 123 16.95 -1.75 1.63
C GLN A 123 15.87 -2.53 0.87
N MET A 124 15.85 -2.45 -0.47
CA MET A 124 14.93 -3.22 -1.31
C MET A 124 15.21 -4.72 -1.22
N ILE A 125 16.48 -5.13 -1.28
CA ILE A 125 16.87 -6.54 -1.14
C ILE A 125 16.45 -7.09 0.23
N ASP A 126 16.70 -6.37 1.33
CA ASP A 126 16.36 -6.88 2.67
C ASP A 126 14.84 -7.01 2.88
N ILE A 127 14.01 -6.09 2.38
CA ILE A 127 12.54 -6.24 2.51
C ILE A 127 12.00 -7.38 1.63
N ILE A 128 12.53 -7.57 0.42
CA ILE A 128 12.18 -8.69 -0.48
C ILE A 128 12.58 -10.03 0.17
N GLU A 129 13.81 -10.14 0.66
CA GLU A 129 14.31 -11.32 1.35
C GLU A 129 13.58 -11.57 2.68
N PHE A 130 13.17 -10.51 3.39
CA PHE A 130 12.30 -10.64 4.56
C PHE A 130 10.95 -11.26 4.20
N CYS A 131 10.35 -10.86 3.08
CA CYS A 131 9.12 -11.49 2.56
C CYS A 131 9.36 -12.96 2.20
N LYS A 132 10.38 -13.28 1.38
CA LYS A 132 10.70 -14.67 1.00
C LYS A 132 11.00 -15.59 2.19
N ARG A 133 11.55 -15.06 3.30
CA ARG A 133 11.80 -15.82 4.54
C ARG A 133 10.57 -16.06 5.43
N ASN A 134 9.45 -15.36 5.23
CA ASN A 134 8.30 -15.40 6.15
C ASN A 134 6.97 -15.81 5.50
N PHE A 135 6.82 -15.65 4.19
CA PHE A 135 5.61 -15.96 3.44
C PHE A 135 5.85 -17.18 2.53
N ASN A 136 4.77 -17.85 2.12
CA ASN A 136 4.84 -18.99 1.20
C ASN A 136 4.97 -18.50 -0.26
N ILE A 137 6.16 -18.01 -0.61
CA ILE A 137 6.48 -17.41 -1.91
C ILE A 137 7.23 -18.45 -2.77
N SER A 138 6.92 -18.54 -4.06
CA SER A 138 7.62 -19.44 -4.98
C SER A 138 9.08 -19.02 -5.24
N ASP A 139 9.96 -19.98 -5.53
CA ASP A 139 11.37 -19.71 -5.84
C ASP A 139 11.53 -18.87 -7.13
N ASP A 140 10.65 -19.09 -8.11
CA ASP A 140 10.58 -18.40 -9.40
C ASP A 140 9.75 -17.10 -9.38
N SER A 141 9.36 -16.63 -8.19
CA SER A 141 8.49 -15.47 -7.99
C SER A 141 8.97 -14.20 -8.70
N MET A 142 8.01 -13.53 -9.35
CA MET A 142 8.23 -12.24 -9.99
C MET A 142 8.38 -11.15 -8.93
N ILE A 143 9.32 -10.23 -9.17
CA ILE A 143 9.53 -9.04 -8.33
C ILE A 143 9.27 -7.82 -9.19
N GLN A 144 8.26 -7.02 -8.84
CA GLN A 144 7.99 -5.74 -9.47
C GLN A 144 8.37 -4.58 -8.54
N VAL A 145 9.04 -3.59 -9.12
CA VAL A 145 9.30 -2.28 -8.49
C VAL A 145 8.80 -1.21 -9.47
N PRO A 146 7.60 -0.64 -9.26
CA PRO A 146 7.09 0.49 -10.03
C PRO A 146 8.04 1.68 -9.96
N ALA A 147 8.18 2.38 -11.09
CA ALA A 147 9.06 3.53 -11.28
C ALA A 147 8.28 4.86 -11.31
#